data_AF-A0A5R2MXT9-F1
#
_entry.id   AF-A0A5R2MXT9-F1
#
_cell.length_a   1.000
_cell.length_b   1.000
_cell.length_c   1.000
_cell.angle_alpha   90.00
_cell.angle_beta   90.00
_cell.angle_gamma   90.00
#
_symmetry.space_group_name_H-M   'P 1'
#
loop_
_entity.id
_entity.type
_entity.pdbx_description
1 polymer ?
#
loop_
_entity_poly.entity_id
_entity_poly.type
_entity_poly.pdbx_seq_one_letter_code
_entity_poly.pdbx_strand_id
1 'polypeptide(L)'
;MNKHASSNLKAEKIVGGVATDQRHDSAHKHVSGGAVYIDDMPEPAGTLHAGLGLSKVAHGVLKSVDLSAVRAAPGVVDVLTYADVPGENDVSPSNMHDDPVLAE
;
A
#
# COMPACT_ATOMS: atom_id res chain seq x y z
N MET A 1 53.54 35.27 -4.44
CA MET A 1 53.00 33.88 -4.48
C MET A 1 52.33 33.62 -3.13
N ASN A 2 51.06 33.99 -2.98
CA ASN A 2 50.35 33.79 -1.73
C ASN A 2 49.89 32.33 -1.67
N LYS A 3 50.52 31.55 -0.79
CA LYS A 3 50.11 30.18 -0.48
C LYS A 3 48.73 30.25 0.16
N HIS A 4 47.69 29.87 -0.56
CA HIS A 4 46.41 29.55 0.05
C HIS A 4 46.66 28.38 1.01
N ALA A 5 46.55 28.65 2.31
CA ALA A 5 46.63 27.60 3.32
C ALA A 5 45.52 26.58 3.02
N SER A 6 45.90 25.32 2.83
CA SER A 6 44.98 24.22 2.70
C SER A 6 44.16 24.13 3.98
N SER A 7 42.89 24.52 3.92
CA SER A 7 41.96 24.33 5.03
C SER A 7 41.89 22.84 5.34
N ASN A 8 42.23 22.49 6.58
CA ASN A 8 42.12 21.12 7.06
C ASN A 8 40.62 20.79 7.20
N LEU A 9 40.02 20.20 6.16
CA LEU A 9 38.60 19.87 6.06
C LEU A 9 38.18 18.69 6.95
N LYS A 10 38.71 18.60 8.17
CA LYS A 10 38.03 17.81 9.21
C LYS A 10 36.85 18.63 9.69
N ALA A 11 35.73 18.56 8.97
CA ALA A 11 34.50 19.21 9.36
C ALA A 11 34.22 18.90 10.83
N GLU A 12 34.04 19.94 11.66
CA GLU A 12 33.65 19.77 13.05
C GLU A 12 32.36 18.96 13.11
N LYS A 13 32.26 18.07 14.10
CA LYS A 13 31.07 17.23 14.28
C LYS A 13 29.85 18.15 14.43
N ILE A 14 28.87 17.98 13.55
CA ILE A 14 27.60 18.71 13.61
C ILE A 14 26.90 18.37 14.94
N VAL A 15 26.50 19.39 15.69
CA VAL A 15 25.74 19.21 16.93
C VAL A 15 24.33 18.72 16.59
N GLY A 16 23.90 17.62 17.22
CA GLY A 16 22.60 16.99 16.96
C GLY A 16 22.73 15.60 16.32
N GLY A 17 21.64 15.12 15.72
CA GLY A 17 21.57 13.78 15.10
C GLY A 17 22.03 13.72 13.64
N VAL A 18 22.32 14.86 13.00
CA VAL A 18 22.74 14.93 11.60
C VAL A 18 24.07 14.18 11.41
N ALA A 19 24.13 13.33 10.38
CA ALA A 19 25.31 12.50 10.07
C ALA A 19 25.76 11.58 11.23
N THR A 20 24.81 11.04 11.98
CA THR A 20 25.06 10.02 13.01
C THR A 20 24.10 8.85 12.85
N ASP A 21 24.45 7.70 13.42
CA ASP A 21 23.61 6.48 13.41
C ASP A 21 22.49 6.57 14.46
N GLN A 22 21.57 7.52 14.27
CA GLN A 22 20.42 7.66 15.14
C GLN A 22 19.51 6.44 15.00
N ARG A 23 19.10 5.90 16.14
CA ARG A 23 18.10 4.84 16.18
C ARG A 23 16.77 5.38 15.65
N HIS A 24 16.11 4.62 14.78
CA HIS A 24 14.74 4.93 14.36
C HIS A 24 13.80 5.03 15.59
N ASP A 25 12.98 6.08 15.64
CA ASP A 25 12.15 6.42 16.81
C ASP A 25 11.28 5.23 17.27
N SER A 26 10.66 4.54 16.33
CA SER A 26 9.80 3.38 16.59
C SER A 26 10.53 2.03 16.66
N ALA A 27 11.87 1.99 16.57
CA ALA A 27 12.62 0.73 16.52
C ALA A 27 12.32 -0.22 17.69
N HIS A 28 12.14 0.30 18.90
CA HIS A 28 11.76 -0.51 20.08
C HIS A 28 10.37 -1.13 19.93
N LYS A 29 9.44 -0.43 19.28
CA LYS A 29 8.08 -0.92 19.03
C LYS A 29 8.08 -2.02 17.98
N HIS A 30 8.84 -1.85 16.89
CA HIS A 30 8.95 -2.85 15.84
C HIS A 30 9.51 -4.18 16.37
N VAL A 31 10.58 -4.15 17.17
CA VAL A 31 11.21 -5.38 17.68
C VAL A 31 10.47 -6.04 18.84
N SER A 32 9.51 -5.35 19.45
CA SER A 32 8.68 -5.88 20.55
C SER A 32 7.28 -6.30 20.12
N GLY A 33 6.88 -6.04 18.87
CA GLY A 33 5.50 -6.19 18.41
C GLY A 33 4.55 -5.10 18.94
N GLY A 34 5.07 -4.04 19.56
CA GLY A 34 4.26 -2.91 20.06
C GLY A 34 4.01 -1.80 19.04
N ALA A 35 4.49 -1.96 17.80
CA ALA A 35 4.18 -1.05 16.70
C ALA A 35 2.84 -1.48 16.10
N VAL A 36 1.85 -0.59 16.14
CA VAL A 36 0.51 -0.85 15.60
C VAL A 36 0.52 -0.56 14.10
N TYR A 37 0.22 -1.58 13.29
CA TYR A 37 -0.07 -1.50 11.87
C TYR A 37 -1.59 -1.54 11.64
N ILE A 38 -2.04 -1.30 10.41
CA ILE A 38 -3.47 -1.18 10.09
C ILE A 38 -4.29 -2.41 10.47
N ASP A 39 -3.72 -3.61 10.35
CA ASP A 39 -4.39 -4.89 10.64
C ASP A 39 -4.31 -5.27 12.13
N ASP A 40 -3.49 -4.57 12.93
CA ASP A 40 -3.43 -4.73 14.38
C ASP A 40 -4.53 -3.92 15.09
N MET A 41 -5.19 -3.01 14.36
CA MET A 41 -6.23 -2.16 14.91
C MET A 41 -7.50 -2.98 15.21
N PRO A 42 -8.17 -2.76 16.35
CA PRO A 42 -9.44 -3.42 16.62
C PRO A 42 -10.48 -3.12 15.54
N GLU A 43 -11.09 -4.17 14.99
CA GLU A 43 -12.14 -4.03 14.00
C GLU A 43 -13.40 -3.41 14.64
N PRO A 44 -14.00 -2.39 14.00
CA PRO A 44 -15.33 -1.91 14.37
C PRO A 44 -16.37 -3.05 14.32
N ALA A 45 -17.41 -2.94 15.15
CA ALA A 45 -18.51 -3.89 15.14
C ALA A 45 -19.21 -3.87 13.77
N GLY A 46 -19.36 -5.05 13.16
CA GLY A 46 -19.98 -5.19 11.83
C GLY A 46 -19.02 -4.96 10.66
N THR A 47 -17.71 -4.87 10.90
CA THR A 47 -16.70 -4.90 9.82
C THR A 47 -16.91 -6.12 8.92
N LEU A 48 -16.88 -5.91 7.61
CA LEU A 48 -16.90 -6.96 6.60
C LEU A 48 -15.50 -7.17 6.06
N HIS A 49 -15.17 -8.42 5.73
CA HIS A 49 -13.93 -8.79 5.07
C HIS A 49 -14.14 -8.89 3.56
N ALA A 50 -13.21 -8.34 2.78
CA ALA A 50 -13.22 -8.43 1.33
C ALA A 50 -12.21 -9.49 0.85
N GLY A 51 -12.62 -10.32 -0.12
CA GLY A 51 -11.75 -11.26 -0.82
C GLY A 51 -11.67 -10.92 -2.30
N LEU A 52 -10.48 -11.05 -2.90
CA LEU A 52 -10.25 -10.74 -4.31
C LEU A 52 -10.39 -11.99 -5.19
N GLY A 53 -11.19 -11.87 -6.25
CA GLY A 53 -11.18 -12.80 -7.38
C GLY A 53 -10.10 -12.40 -8.37
N LEU A 54 -9.00 -13.15 -8.46
CA LEU A 54 -7.84 -12.79 -9.27
C LEU A 54 -7.77 -13.60 -10.57
N SER A 55 -7.22 -12.97 -11.63
CA SER A 55 -6.90 -13.67 -12.87
C SER A 55 -5.92 -14.81 -12.61
N LYS A 56 -6.13 -15.95 -13.29
CA LYS A 56 -5.22 -17.11 -13.27
C LYS A 56 -4.20 -17.08 -14.42
N VAL A 57 -4.26 -16.06 -15.26
CA VAL A 57 -3.39 -15.88 -16.42
C VAL A 57 -2.80 -14.49 -16.43
N ALA A 58 -1.60 -14.35 -17.00
CA ALA A 58 -0.92 -13.06 -17.10
C ALA A 58 -1.64 -12.08 -18.05
N HIS A 59 -2.31 -12.59 -19.09
CA HIS A 59 -3.05 -11.79 -20.06
C HIS A 59 -4.19 -12.59 -20.66
N GLY A 60 -5.38 -12.00 -20.72
CA GLY A 60 -6.59 -12.64 -21.23
C GLY A 60 -7.73 -11.65 -21.37
N VAL A 61 -8.77 -12.04 -22.10
CA VAL A 61 -10.00 -11.26 -22.27
C VAL A 61 -11.08 -11.86 -21.38
N LEU A 62 -11.69 -11.04 -20.53
CA LEU A 62 -12.82 -11.45 -19.70
C LEU A 62 -14.07 -11.53 -20.58
N LYS A 63 -14.54 -12.75 -20.86
CA LYS A 63 -15.74 -12.96 -21.71
C LYS A 63 -17.02 -13.01 -20.90
N SER A 64 -16.94 -13.61 -19.72
CA SER A 64 -18.05 -13.77 -18.79
C SER A 64 -17.51 -14.18 -17.42
N VAL A 65 -18.30 -13.88 -16.38
CA VAL A 65 -18.03 -14.31 -15.01
C VAL A 65 -19.33 -14.83 -14.41
N ASP A 66 -19.33 -16.09 -13.96
CA ASP A 66 -20.41 -16.64 -13.17
C ASP A 66 -20.04 -16.60 -11.68
N LEU A 67 -20.76 -15.78 -10.92
CA LEU A 67 -20.54 -15.55 -9.48
C LEU A 67 -21.67 -16.15 -8.64
N SER A 68 -22.57 -16.94 -9.23
CA SER A 68 -23.74 -17.51 -8.55
C SER A 68 -23.35 -18.32 -7.31
N ALA A 69 -22.33 -19.17 -7.42
CA ALA A 69 -21.83 -19.96 -6.30
C ALA A 69 -21.23 -19.10 -5.18
N VAL A 70 -20.56 -17.99 -5.51
CA VAL A 70 -19.99 -17.06 -4.52
C VAL A 70 -21.12 -16.34 -3.79
N ARG A 71 -22.11 -15.81 -4.53
CA ARG A 71 -23.28 -15.15 -3.94
C ARG A 71 -24.09 -16.07 -3.02
N ALA A 72 -24.10 -17.37 -3.29
CA ALA A 72 -24.81 -18.36 -2.48
C ALA A 72 -24.00 -18.89 -1.27
N ALA A 73 -22.72 -18.54 -1.15
CA ALA A 73 -21.88 -19.07 -0.09
C ALA A 73 -22.29 -18.49 1.29
N PRO A 74 -22.30 -19.30 2.37
CA PRO A 74 -22.64 -18.82 3.70
C PRO A 74 -21.73 -17.67 4.16
N GLY A 75 -22.33 -16.60 4.67
CA GLY A 75 -21.60 -15.43 5.19
C GLY A 75 -21.19 -14.40 4.14
N VAL A 76 -21.41 -14.67 2.85
CA VAL A 76 -21.22 -13.65 1.81
C VAL A 76 -22.32 -12.60 1.91
N VAL A 77 -21.91 -11.35 2.10
CA VAL A 77 -22.83 -10.20 2.18
C VAL A 77 -23.09 -9.62 0.79
N ASP A 78 -22.06 -9.50 -0.04
CA ASP A 78 -22.18 -9.03 -1.42
C ASP A 78 -21.02 -9.54 -2.29
N VAL A 79 -21.19 -9.44 -3.60
CA VAL A 79 -20.16 -9.71 -4.61
C VAL A 79 -20.16 -8.56 -5.60
N LEU A 80 -19.05 -7.81 -5.61
CA LEU A 80 -18.86 -6.61 -6.41
C LEU A 80 -18.05 -6.91 -7.68
N THR A 81 -18.42 -6.24 -8.77
CA THR A 81 -17.82 -6.32 -10.11
C THR A 81 -17.56 -4.91 -10.64
N TYR A 82 -16.97 -4.79 -11.84
CA TYR A 82 -16.76 -3.50 -12.50
C TYR A 82 -18.07 -2.70 -12.65
N ALA A 83 -19.21 -3.39 -12.77
CA ALA A 83 -20.53 -2.78 -12.91
C ALA A 83 -21.03 -2.08 -11.62
N ASP A 84 -20.41 -2.38 -10.48
CA ASP A 84 -20.79 -1.83 -9.17
C ASP A 84 -19.95 -0.59 -8.80
N VAL A 85 -19.00 -0.19 -9.65
CA VAL A 85 -18.23 1.05 -9.47
C VAL A 85 -19.17 2.24 -9.68
N PRO A 86 -19.38 3.12 -8.68
CA PRO A 86 -20.33 4.23 -8.79
C PRO A 86 -19.88 5.35 -9.73
N GLY A 87 -18.60 5.37 -10.09
CA GLY A 87 -17.97 6.33 -10.99
C GLY A 87 -17.30 5.64 -12.16
N GLU A 88 -16.25 6.28 -12.68
CA GLU A 88 -15.42 5.66 -13.70
C GLU A 88 -14.56 4.54 -13.11
N ASN A 89 -14.50 3.41 -13.79
CA ASN A 89 -13.68 2.26 -13.41
C ASN A 89 -12.22 2.47 -13.82
N ASP A 90 -11.58 3.53 -13.33
CA ASP A 90 -10.18 3.88 -13.60
C ASP A 90 -9.53 4.51 -12.36
N VAL A 91 -8.31 4.07 -12.05
CA VAL A 91 -7.45 4.60 -10.96
C VAL A 91 -6.12 5.14 -11.48
N SER A 92 -5.98 5.29 -12.79
CA SER A 92 -4.77 5.83 -13.43
C SER A 92 -4.44 7.21 -12.84
N PRO A 93 -3.28 7.42 -12.19
CA PRO A 93 -2.91 8.72 -11.65
C PRO A 93 -2.64 9.74 -12.75
N SER A 94 -2.41 9.27 -13.97
CA SER A 94 -2.20 10.05 -15.19
C SER A 94 -3.49 10.30 -15.99
N ASN A 95 -4.64 9.77 -15.56
CA ASN A 95 -5.92 9.84 -16.27
C ASN A 95 -5.80 9.34 -17.72
N MET A 96 -5.04 8.25 -17.92
CA MET A 96 -4.82 7.63 -19.22
C MET A 96 -5.85 6.54 -19.53
N HIS A 97 -6.77 6.26 -18.61
CA HIS A 97 -7.81 5.24 -18.74
C HIS A 97 -7.24 3.84 -19.03
N ASP A 98 -6.13 3.51 -18.37
CA ASP A 98 -5.31 2.32 -18.60
C ASP A 98 -5.08 1.49 -17.32
N ASP A 99 -5.66 1.88 -16.19
CA ASP A 99 -5.53 1.19 -14.90
C ASP A 99 -6.92 1.00 -14.24
N PRO A 100 -7.70 0.00 -14.67
CA PRO A 100 -9.05 -0.19 -14.15
C PRO A 100 -9.03 -0.68 -12.69
N VAL A 101 -10.01 -0.25 -11.88
CA VAL A 101 -10.18 -0.75 -10.49
C VAL A 101 -10.47 -2.25 -10.51
N LEU A 102 -11.40 -2.68 -11.37
CA LEU A 102 -11.80 -4.06 -11.56
C LEU A 102 -11.79 -4.39 -13.06
N ALA A 103 -11.38 -5.60 -13.42
CA ALA A 103 -11.40 -6.04 -14.82
C ALA A 103 -12.84 -6.10 -15.38
N GLU A 104 -13.00 -5.69 -16.64
CA GLU A 104 -14.24 -5.72 -17.41
C GLU A 104 -14.13 -6.56 -18.70
#